data_AF-A1TTP3-F1
#
_entry.id   AF-A1TTP3-F1
#
_cell.length_a   1.000
_cell.length_b   1.000
_cell.length_c   1.000
_cell.angle_alpha   90.00
_cell.angle_beta   90.00
_cell.angle_gamma   90.00
#
_symmetry.space_group_name_H-M   'P 1'
#
loop_
_entity.id
_entity.type
_entity.pdbx_description
1 polymer ?
#
loop_
_entity_poly.entity_id
_entity_poly.type
_entity_poly.pdbx_seq_one_letter_code
_entity_poly.pdbx_strand_id
1 'polypeptide(L)'
;MPSRDQLIAELLEETVRARRRRLHITGTMDFRLLALQTVDRKIDRNVRALSVFGQATLDAIEKEISSCVHGPVLDALVHIAAACCMEMHVHPQADDLAARWFSRYGEHHRTAFRDAWWFHPQSRQGDAARIARTAALLASNSEAMQALGVELAGRCGIASSVPRITALAAELPDGHLLRACELALCRLNHPPADLPARIHRRGTGDTDALLHALRLVAASGRLELIQTSGYLQCTRMQHPALQRLAWCLATLSDPVQAHRLALEDASLDDGMRWRVLALAGFPEGLVHLGRSVLQQTSGATPAQLDALWTFLGEVPAEIRDKAAPPEIREQALRLAVLQALRNAHVGVTNQAKQAEWTPEAMLAATDPGQSRRLRFGSAIRRREDGGAALAPAALQLATLMRQALYIEQSVQSGRSVGAGLSAYAPSRHQVQVIGLSAWLAEVQSSEPAA
;
A
#
# COMPACT_ATOMS: atom_id res chain seq x y z
N MET A 1 -14.42 -39.83 -13.63
CA MET A 1 -13.83 -38.49 -13.72
C MET A 1 -14.97 -37.48 -13.80
N PRO A 2 -14.92 -36.35 -13.07
CA PRO A 2 -15.95 -35.32 -13.18
C PRO A 2 -16.07 -34.80 -14.61
N SER A 3 -17.26 -34.40 -15.03
CA SER A 3 -17.47 -33.80 -16.35
C SER A 3 -16.78 -32.43 -16.43
N ARG A 4 -16.50 -31.94 -17.65
CA ARG A 4 -15.93 -30.60 -17.86
C ARG A 4 -16.76 -29.53 -17.17
N ASP A 5 -18.08 -29.59 -17.32
CA ASP A 5 -18.98 -28.57 -16.80
C ASP A 5 -19.04 -28.64 -15.26
N GLN A 6 -18.94 -29.84 -14.68
CA GLN A 6 -18.81 -30.02 -13.24
C GLN A 6 -17.49 -29.43 -12.71
N LEU A 7 -16.37 -29.65 -13.40
CA LEU A 7 -15.08 -29.06 -13.03
C LEU A 7 -15.09 -27.53 -13.08
N ILE A 8 -15.70 -26.95 -14.12
CA ILE A 8 -15.85 -25.48 -14.23
C ILE A 8 -16.69 -24.95 -13.07
N ALA A 9 -17.83 -25.59 -12.75
CA ALA A 9 -18.69 -25.19 -11.65
C ALA A 9 -17.99 -25.25 -10.30
N GLU A 10 -17.28 -26.35 -10.01
CA GLU A 10 -16.50 -26.52 -8.78
C GLU A 10 -15.39 -25.46 -8.66
N LEU A 11 -14.62 -25.23 -9.72
CA LEU A 11 -13.57 -24.20 -9.74
C LEU A 11 -14.15 -22.80 -9.55
N LEU A 12 -15.27 -22.48 -10.19
CA LEU A 12 -15.93 -21.19 -10.09
C LEU A 12 -16.40 -20.95 -8.65
N GLU A 13 -17.10 -21.92 -8.05
CA GLU A 13 -17.57 -21.83 -6.68
C GLU A 13 -16.41 -21.65 -5.68
N GLU A 14 -15.35 -22.44 -5.82
CA GLU A 14 -14.16 -22.31 -4.99
C GLU A 14 -13.52 -20.92 -5.10
N THR A 15 -13.48 -20.36 -6.31
CA THR A 15 -12.88 -19.05 -6.59
C THR A 15 -13.74 -17.93 -6.01
N VAL A 16 -15.07 -18.02 -6.13
CA VAL A 16 -16.01 -17.09 -5.51
C VAL A 16 -15.85 -17.09 -4.00
N ARG A 17 -15.79 -18.28 -3.37
CA ARG A 17 -15.57 -18.41 -1.91
C ARG A 17 -14.23 -17.78 -1.51
N ALA A 18 -13.15 -18.02 -2.27
CA ALA A 18 -11.84 -17.43 -2.02
C ALA A 18 -11.87 -15.90 -2.15
N ARG A 19 -12.48 -15.35 -3.21
CA ARG A 19 -12.59 -13.89 -3.41
C ARG A 19 -13.42 -13.23 -2.32
N ARG A 20 -14.53 -13.85 -1.88
CA ARG A 20 -15.32 -13.35 -0.74
C ARG A 20 -14.52 -13.34 0.55
N ARG A 21 -13.75 -14.40 0.83
CA ARG A 21 -12.83 -14.43 1.98
C ARG A 21 -11.78 -13.32 1.90
N ARG A 22 -11.23 -13.07 0.70
CA ARG A 22 -10.31 -11.97 0.46
C ARG A 22 -10.96 -10.63 0.79
N LEU A 23 -12.16 -10.36 0.26
CA LEU A 23 -12.91 -9.14 0.52
C LEU A 23 -13.22 -8.94 2.01
N HIS A 24 -13.55 -10.01 2.73
CA HIS A 24 -13.75 -9.96 4.17
C HIS A 24 -12.47 -9.56 4.92
N ILE A 25 -11.32 -10.16 4.57
CA ILE A 25 -10.03 -9.79 5.17
C ILE A 25 -9.69 -8.33 4.85
N THR A 26 -9.85 -7.89 3.59
CA THR A 26 -9.53 -6.51 3.17
C THR A 26 -10.56 -5.47 3.61
N GLY A 27 -11.76 -5.89 3.99
CA GLY A 27 -12.79 -5.00 4.54
C GLY A 27 -12.40 -4.47 5.93
N THR A 28 -11.45 -5.12 6.61
CA THR A 28 -10.78 -4.55 7.76
C THR A 28 -9.75 -3.52 7.27
N MET A 29 -9.80 -2.29 7.79
CA MET A 29 -8.98 -1.15 7.31
C MET A 29 -7.46 -1.40 7.41
N ASP A 30 -7.03 -2.42 8.16
CA ASP A 30 -5.64 -2.73 8.38
C ASP A 30 -5.39 -4.24 8.47
N PHE A 31 -4.88 -4.82 7.37
CA PHE A 31 -4.60 -6.25 7.24
C PHE A 31 -3.18 -6.48 6.72
N ARG A 32 -2.61 -7.64 7.04
CA ARG A 32 -1.28 -8.06 6.58
C ARG A 32 -1.36 -8.77 5.23
N LEU A 33 -0.43 -8.50 4.32
CA LEU A 33 -0.37 -9.19 3.01
C LEU A 33 -0.20 -10.70 3.17
N LEU A 34 0.56 -11.13 4.18
CA LEU A 34 0.79 -12.55 4.43
C LEU A 34 -0.55 -13.30 4.67
N ALA A 35 -1.52 -12.64 5.31
CA ALA A 35 -2.85 -13.22 5.54
C ALA A 35 -3.63 -13.44 4.23
N LEU A 36 -3.31 -12.68 3.17
CA LEU A 36 -3.93 -12.81 1.86
C LEU A 36 -3.22 -13.79 0.94
N GLN A 37 -1.94 -14.08 1.18
CA GLN A 37 -1.11 -14.87 0.28
C GLN A 37 -1.73 -16.21 -0.11
N THR A 38 -2.28 -16.96 0.86
CA THR A 38 -2.92 -18.25 0.61
C THR A 38 -4.21 -18.11 -0.20
N VAL A 39 -5.00 -17.07 0.09
CA VAL A 39 -6.27 -16.81 -0.60
C VAL A 39 -6.03 -16.34 -2.02
N ASP A 40 -5.10 -15.40 -2.21
CA ASP A 40 -4.70 -14.89 -3.53
C ASP A 40 -4.13 -16.01 -4.40
N ARG A 41 -3.24 -16.87 -3.87
CA ARG A 41 -2.73 -18.05 -4.60
C ARG A 41 -3.85 -18.97 -5.07
N LYS A 42 -4.89 -19.16 -4.27
CA LYS A 42 -6.05 -20.00 -4.65
C LYS A 42 -6.84 -19.36 -5.79
N ILE A 43 -7.12 -18.05 -5.71
CA ILE A 43 -7.78 -17.30 -6.78
C ILE A 43 -6.96 -17.39 -8.07
N ASP A 44 -5.67 -17.06 -8.01
CA ASP A 44 -4.76 -17.07 -9.15
C ASP A 44 -4.70 -18.43 -9.87
N ARG A 45 -4.61 -19.50 -9.09
CA ARG A 45 -4.57 -20.88 -9.62
C ARG A 45 -5.88 -21.21 -10.30
N ASN A 46 -7.00 -20.92 -9.65
CA ASN A 46 -8.31 -21.30 -10.16
C ASN A 46 -8.72 -20.44 -11.37
N VAL A 47 -8.42 -19.13 -11.39
CA VAL A 47 -8.63 -18.26 -12.58
C VAL A 47 -7.82 -18.77 -13.78
N ARG A 48 -6.56 -19.15 -13.59
CA ARG A 48 -5.76 -19.74 -14.66
C ARG A 48 -6.34 -21.07 -15.15
N ALA A 49 -6.78 -21.94 -14.24
CA ALA A 49 -7.45 -23.18 -14.62
C ALA A 49 -8.75 -22.93 -15.40
N LEU A 50 -9.59 -22.01 -14.92
CA LEU A 50 -10.82 -21.57 -15.59
C LEU A 50 -10.53 -21.00 -16.98
N SER A 51 -9.45 -20.23 -17.14
CA SER A 51 -9.07 -19.66 -18.44
C SER A 51 -8.74 -20.69 -19.53
N VAL A 52 -8.30 -21.90 -19.14
CA VAL A 52 -8.00 -22.99 -20.08
C VAL A 52 -9.27 -23.51 -20.78
N PHE A 53 -10.43 -23.46 -20.12
CA PHE A 53 -11.68 -23.93 -20.70
C PHE A 53 -12.35 -22.90 -21.65
N GLY A 54 -11.75 -21.72 -21.83
CA GLY A 54 -12.17 -20.73 -22.83
C GLY A 54 -13.65 -20.35 -22.74
N GLN A 55 -14.36 -20.42 -23.86
CA GLN A 55 -15.77 -20.05 -23.96
C GLN A 55 -16.68 -20.74 -22.93
N ALA A 56 -16.44 -22.02 -22.62
CA ALA A 56 -17.28 -22.75 -21.67
C ALA A 56 -17.25 -22.12 -20.26
N THR A 57 -16.10 -21.57 -19.85
CA THR A 57 -15.98 -20.80 -18.61
C THR A 57 -16.76 -19.49 -18.69
N LEU A 58 -16.67 -18.78 -19.82
CA LEU A 58 -17.34 -17.49 -19.99
C LEU A 58 -18.86 -17.65 -19.97
N ASP A 59 -19.39 -18.69 -20.62
CA ASP A 59 -20.81 -19.03 -20.61
C ASP A 59 -21.29 -19.41 -19.20
N ALA A 60 -20.51 -20.21 -18.48
CA ALA A 60 -20.82 -20.58 -17.10
C ALA A 60 -20.85 -19.35 -16.18
N ILE A 61 -19.88 -18.43 -16.31
CA ILE A 61 -19.82 -17.20 -15.53
C ILE A 61 -21.01 -16.28 -15.86
N GLU A 62 -21.36 -16.08 -17.14
CA GLU A 62 -22.51 -15.26 -17.54
C GLU A 62 -23.82 -15.83 -16.96
N LYS A 63 -23.97 -17.16 -16.95
CA LYS A 63 -25.13 -17.84 -16.35
C LYS A 63 -25.22 -17.59 -14.84
N GLU A 64 -24.12 -17.72 -14.11
CA GLU A 64 -24.08 -17.46 -12.67
C GLU A 64 -24.31 -15.97 -12.35
N ILE A 65 -23.71 -15.07 -13.11
CA ILE A 65 -23.89 -13.62 -12.96
C ILE A 65 -25.35 -13.23 -13.18
N SER A 66 -25.98 -13.73 -14.24
CA SER A 66 -27.36 -13.38 -14.60
C SER A 66 -28.40 -13.89 -13.60
N SER A 67 -28.08 -14.93 -12.83
CA SER A 67 -28.95 -15.50 -11.80
C SER A 67 -28.63 -15.03 -10.38
N CYS A 68 -27.50 -14.37 -10.16
CA CYS A 68 -27.04 -13.95 -8.83
C CYS A 68 -27.60 -12.58 -8.41
N VAL A 69 -28.41 -12.58 -7.35
CA VAL A 69 -28.94 -11.35 -6.71
C VAL A 69 -28.14 -10.90 -5.48
N HIS A 70 -27.25 -11.74 -4.95
CA HIS A 70 -26.52 -11.45 -3.71
C HIS A 70 -25.25 -10.62 -3.99
N GLY A 71 -25.27 -9.33 -3.64
CA GLY A 71 -24.22 -8.35 -3.98
C GLY A 71 -22.76 -8.80 -3.78
N PRO A 72 -22.36 -9.31 -2.60
CA PRO A 72 -21.00 -9.80 -2.38
C PRO A 72 -20.58 -11.01 -3.24
N VAL A 73 -21.53 -11.82 -3.69
CA VAL A 73 -21.26 -12.94 -4.60
C VAL A 73 -21.14 -12.41 -6.02
N LEU A 74 -22.02 -11.49 -6.41
CA LEU A 74 -21.95 -10.81 -7.71
C LEU A 74 -20.61 -10.07 -7.89
N ASP A 75 -20.13 -9.33 -6.88
CA ASP A 75 -18.81 -8.67 -6.95
C ASP A 75 -17.66 -9.66 -7.20
N ALA A 76 -17.71 -10.80 -6.51
CA ALA A 76 -16.72 -11.86 -6.70
C ALA A 76 -16.80 -12.48 -8.09
N LEU A 77 -18.01 -12.74 -8.60
CA LEU A 77 -18.22 -13.25 -9.96
C LEU A 77 -17.72 -12.26 -11.00
N VAL A 78 -18.05 -10.96 -10.88
CA VAL A 78 -17.58 -9.89 -11.77
C VAL A 78 -16.06 -9.81 -11.79
N HIS A 79 -15.40 -9.92 -10.62
CA HIS A 79 -13.94 -9.97 -10.55
C HIS A 79 -13.39 -11.18 -11.32
N ILE A 80 -13.96 -12.37 -11.11
CA ILE A 80 -13.51 -13.61 -11.76
C ILE A 80 -13.73 -13.55 -13.28
N ALA A 81 -14.86 -13.00 -13.71
CA ALA A 81 -15.20 -12.77 -15.11
C ALA A 81 -14.14 -11.90 -15.80
N ALA A 82 -13.86 -10.73 -15.22
CA ALA A 82 -12.81 -9.83 -15.70
C ALA A 82 -11.43 -10.51 -15.68
N ALA A 83 -11.09 -11.22 -14.61
CA ALA A 83 -9.79 -11.88 -14.47
C ALA A 83 -9.59 -12.99 -15.51
N CYS A 84 -10.62 -13.79 -15.79
CA CYS A 84 -10.59 -14.81 -16.84
C CYS A 84 -10.40 -14.17 -18.22
N CYS A 85 -11.14 -13.10 -18.55
CA CYS A 85 -10.90 -12.36 -19.80
C CYS A 85 -9.47 -11.83 -19.90
N MET A 86 -8.91 -11.37 -18.78
CA MET A 86 -7.54 -10.88 -18.75
C MET A 86 -6.51 -11.99 -19.01
N GLU A 87 -6.69 -13.18 -18.44
CA GLU A 87 -5.83 -14.34 -18.72
C GLU A 87 -6.00 -14.87 -20.17
N MET A 88 -7.22 -14.85 -20.70
CA MET A 88 -7.58 -15.30 -22.06
C MET A 88 -7.18 -14.29 -23.16
N HIS A 89 -5.93 -13.81 -23.17
CA HIS A 89 -5.44 -12.77 -24.08
C HIS A 89 -5.41 -13.11 -25.58
N VAL A 90 -5.56 -14.38 -25.96
CA VAL A 90 -5.65 -14.81 -27.37
C VAL A 90 -7.10 -15.12 -27.78
N HIS A 91 -8.04 -15.09 -26.84
CA HIS A 91 -9.42 -15.48 -27.10
C HIS A 91 -10.19 -14.32 -27.76
N PRO A 92 -10.76 -14.50 -28.96
CA PRO A 92 -11.29 -13.41 -29.77
C PRO A 92 -12.46 -12.65 -29.12
N GLN A 93 -13.23 -13.31 -28.23
CA GLN A 93 -14.39 -12.71 -27.56
C GLN A 93 -14.10 -12.18 -26.14
N ALA A 94 -12.90 -12.40 -25.59
CA ALA A 94 -12.62 -12.07 -24.19
C ALA A 94 -12.71 -10.55 -23.94
N ASP A 95 -12.22 -9.75 -24.87
CA ASP A 95 -12.21 -8.28 -24.75
C ASP A 95 -13.62 -7.69 -24.89
N ASP A 96 -14.41 -8.19 -25.85
CA ASP A 96 -15.81 -7.77 -26.04
C ASP A 96 -16.67 -8.11 -24.82
N LEU A 97 -16.48 -9.30 -24.23
CA LEU A 97 -17.19 -9.71 -23.01
C LEU A 97 -16.77 -8.88 -21.80
N ALA A 98 -15.47 -8.58 -21.65
CA ALA A 98 -14.99 -7.70 -20.60
C ALA A 98 -15.61 -6.29 -20.72
N ALA A 99 -15.67 -5.74 -21.94
CA ALA A 99 -16.29 -4.44 -22.21
C ALA A 99 -17.80 -4.46 -21.91
N ARG A 100 -18.52 -5.53 -22.29
CA ARG A 100 -19.93 -5.73 -21.96
C ARG A 100 -20.18 -5.78 -20.46
N TRP A 101 -19.42 -6.60 -19.74
CA TRP A 101 -19.56 -6.70 -18.28
C TRP A 101 -19.20 -5.39 -17.59
N PHE A 102 -18.17 -4.68 -18.05
CA PHE A 102 -17.84 -3.37 -17.51
C PHE A 102 -18.97 -2.36 -17.75
N SER A 103 -19.57 -2.36 -18.94
CA SER A 103 -20.70 -1.48 -19.24
C SER A 103 -21.91 -1.77 -18.35
N ARG A 104 -22.14 -3.05 -18.02
CA ARG A 104 -23.29 -3.49 -17.20
C ARG A 104 -23.08 -3.34 -15.69
N TYR A 105 -21.86 -3.59 -15.21
CA TYR A 105 -21.57 -3.71 -13.78
C TYR A 105 -20.52 -2.72 -13.28
N GLY A 106 -19.84 -2.00 -14.17
CA GLY A 106 -18.69 -1.17 -13.85
C GLY A 106 -19.00 0.01 -12.92
N GLU A 107 -20.24 0.48 -12.88
CA GLU A 107 -20.67 1.53 -11.95
C GLU A 107 -20.64 1.05 -10.49
N HIS A 108 -21.20 -0.13 -10.21
CA HIS A 108 -21.31 -0.67 -8.85
C HIS A 108 -20.14 -1.59 -8.45
N HIS A 109 -19.42 -2.16 -9.43
CA HIS A 109 -18.36 -3.14 -9.23
C HIS A 109 -17.01 -2.70 -9.84
N ARG A 110 -16.79 -1.39 -9.97
CA ARG A 110 -15.55 -0.81 -10.54
C ARG A 110 -14.28 -1.40 -9.92
N THR A 111 -14.28 -1.61 -8.61
CA THR A 111 -13.14 -2.16 -7.87
C THR A 111 -12.83 -3.60 -8.25
N ALA A 112 -13.85 -4.41 -8.55
CA ALA A 112 -13.68 -5.79 -9.00
C ALA A 112 -12.95 -5.85 -10.35
N PHE A 113 -13.35 -5.02 -11.31
CA PHE A 113 -12.68 -4.87 -12.61
C PHE A 113 -11.27 -4.33 -12.48
N ARG A 114 -11.10 -3.23 -11.74
CA ARG A 114 -9.77 -2.63 -11.49
C ARG A 114 -8.82 -3.67 -10.91
N ASP A 115 -9.25 -4.40 -9.88
CA ASP A 115 -8.43 -5.43 -9.24
C ASP A 115 -8.10 -6.57 -10.21
N ALA A 116 -9.08 -7.05 -10.98
CA ALA A 116 -8.85 -8.12 -11.97
C ALA A 116 -7.83 -7.70 -13.03
N TRP A 117 -7.98 -6.51 -13.60
CA TRP A 117 -7.10 -5.96 -14.62
C TRP A 117 -5.71 -5.62 -14.11
N TRP A 118 -5.63 -5.24 -12.83
CA TRP A 118 -4.37 -5.06 -12.17
C TRP A 118 -3.64 -6.41 -12.04
N PHE A 119 -4.29 -7.43 -11.49
CA PHE A 119 -3.63 -8.68 -11.08
C PHE A 119 -3.40 -9.69 -12.21
N HIS A 120 -4.10 -9.51 -13.34
CA HIS A 120 -4.05 -10.42 -14.47
C HIS A 120 -3.74 -9.66 -15.77
N PRO A 121 -3.19 -10.35 -16.79
CA PRO A 121 -2.67 -11.72 -16.77
C PRO A 121 -1.38 -11.88 -15.96
N GLN A 122 -1.07 -13.09 -15.48
CA GLN A 122 0.15 -13.36 -14.70
C GLN A 122 1.38 -13.77 -15.51
N SER A 123 1.23 -13.99 -16.82
CA SER A 123 2.33 -14.38 -17.70
C SER A 123 3.11 -13.15 -18.18
N ARG A 124 4.41 -13.31 -18.44
CA ARG A 124 5.24 -12.25 -19.07
C ARG A 124 4.72 -11.85 -20.45
N GLN A 125 4.20 -12.82 -21.22
CA GLN A 125 3.54 -12.56 -22.51
C GLN A 125 2.26 -11.73 -22.35
N GLY A 126 1.59 -11.88 -21.21
CA GLY A 126 0.39 -11.14 -20.86
C GLY A 126 0.63 -9.66 -20.52
N ASP A 127 1.85 -9.24 -20.18
CA ASP A 127 2.12 -7.83 -19.88
C ASP A 127 1.89 -6.93 -21.12
N ALA A 128 2.24 -7.40 -22.32
CA ALA A 128 1.96 -6.69 -23.57
C ALA A 128 0.44 -6.56 -23.82
N ALA A 129 -0.31 -7.63 -23.55
CA ALA A 129 -1.77 -7.61 -23.63
C ALA A 129 -2.38 -6.64 -22.61
N ARG A 130 -1.86 -6.59 -21.37
CA ARG A 130 -2.30 -5.63 -20.34
C ARG A 130 -2.10 -4.19 -20.80
N ILE A 131 -0.95 -3.89 -21.41
CA ILE A 131 -0.64 -2.56 -21.96
C ILE A 131 -1.61 -2.20 -23.07
N ALA A 132 -1.79 -3.06 -24.07
CA ALA A 132 -2.70 -2.83 -25.20
C ALA A 132 -4.15 -2.60 -24.75
N ARG A 133 -4.62 -3.44 -23.83
CA ARG A 133 -5.96 -3.35 -23.23
C ARG A 133 -6.16 -2.07 -22.41
N THR A 134 -5.16 -1.66 -21.65
CA THR A 134 -5.21 -0.38 -20.91
C THR A 134 -5.24 0.80 -21.87
N ALA A 135 -4.48 0.75 -22.97
CA ALA A 135 -4.54 1.75 -24.03
C ALA A 135 -5.91 1.81 -24.71
N ALA A 136 -6.58 0.66 -24.90
CA ALA A 136 -7.95 0.61 -25.42
C ALA A 136 -8.96 1.26 -24.46
N LEU A 137 -8.87 0.99 -23.14
CA LEU A 137 -9.69 1.66 -22.13
C LEU A 137 -9.50 3.19 -22.14
N LEU A 138 -8.24 3.65 -22.21
CA LEU A 138 -7.89 5.06 -22.35
C LEU A 138 -8.45 5.71 -23.63
N ALA A 139 -8.69 4.90 -24.66
CA ALA A 139 -9.23 5.33 -25.94
C ALA A 139 -10.76 5.23 -26.05
N SER A 140 -11.43 4.71 -25.03
CA SER A 140 -12.87 4.58 -25.01
C SER A 140 -13.56 5.95 -24.96
N ASN A 141 -14.71 6.04 -25.62
CA ASN A 141 -15.62 7.19 -25.51
C ASN A 141 -16.45 7.18 -24.22
N SER A 142 -16.41 6.08 -23.45
CA SER A 142 -17.05 6.00 -22.14
C SER A 142 -16.15 6.62 -21.08
N GLU A 143 -16.62 7.68 -20.41
CA GLU A 143 -15.89 8.32 -19.31
C GLU A 143 -15.50 7.31 -18.21
N ALA A 144 -16.39 6.37 -17.87
CA ALA A 144 -16.13 5.35 -16.87
C ALA A 144 -14.97 4.40 -17.28
N MET A 145 -14.95 3.96 -18.54
CA MET A 145 -13.86 3.14 -19.07
C MET A 145 -12.56 3.93 -19.16
N GLN A 146 -12.64 5.19 -19.60
CA GLN A 146 -11.49 6.07 -19.70
C GLN A 146 -10.88 6.34 -18.32
N ALA A 147 -11.71 6.61 -17.30
CA ALA A 147 -11.27 6.78 -15.92
C ALA A 147 -10.63 5.52 -15.36
N LEU A 148 -11.15 4.32 -15.68
CA LEU A 148 -10.49 3.06 -15.33
C LEU A 148 -9.14 2.92 -16.06
N GLY A 149 -9.08 3.22 -17.35
CA GLY A 149 -7.84 3.18 -18.15
C GLY A 149 -6.76 4.10 -17.61
N VAL A 150 -7.11 5.34 -17.24
CA VAL A 150 -6.21 6.31 -16.60
C VAL A 150 -5.71 5.78 -15.26
N GLU A 151 -6.63 5.31 -14.42
CA GLU A 151 -6.26 4.74 -13.13
C GLU A 151 -5.31 3.55 -13.30
N LEU A 152 -5.59 2.62 -14.21
CA LEU A 152 -4.76 1.45 -14.49
C LEU A 152 -3.41 1.82 -15.12
N ALA A 153 -3.34 2.80 -16.02
CA ALA A 153 -2.07 3.24 -16.61
C ALA A 153 -1.13 3.81 -15.55
N GLY A 154 -1.65 4.70 -14.70
CA GLY A 154 -0.91 5.27 -13.57
C GLY A 154 -0.54 4.24 -12.51
N ARG A 155 -1.30 3.14 -12.43
CA ARG A 155 -1.09 2.04 -11.51
C ARG A 155 -0.14 0.97 -12.02
N CYS A 156 -0.15 0.67 -13.30
CA CYS A 156 0.71 -0.33 -13.91
C CYS A 156 2.04 0.25 -14.40
N GLY A 157 2.26 1.56 -14.24
CA GLY A 157 3.50 2.21 -14.67
C GLY A 157 3.64 2.28 -16.18
N ILE A 158 2.53 2.42 -16.91
CA ILE A 158 2.52 2.38 -18.38
C ILE A 158 2.95 3.75 -18.90
N ALA A 159 4.27 3.97 -18.96
CA ALA A 159 4.88 5.24 -19.39
C ALA A 159 4.44 5.67 -20.80
N SER A 160 4.17 4.72 -21.70
CA SER A 160 3.66 5.01 -23.05
C SER A 160 2.28 5.70 -23.06
N SER A 161 1.54 5.67 -21.94
CA SER A 161 0.24 6.34 -21.81
C SER A 161 0.35 7.82 -21.43
N VAL A 162 1.53 8.31 -21.02
CA VAL A 162 1.72 9.70 -20.54
C VAL A 162 1.22 10.74 -21.55
N PRO A 163 1.60 10.71 -22.85
CA PRO A 163 1.15 11.73 -23.80
C PRO A 163 -0.38 11.82 -23.91
N ARG A 164 -1.05 10.66 -23.91
CA ARG A 164 -2.51 10.60 -24.02
C ARG A 164 -3.20 11.10 -22.75
N ILE A 165 -2.71 10.74 -21.57
CA ILE A 165 -3.27 11.21 -20.29
C ILE A 165 -3.06 12.72 -20.15
N THR A 166 -1.89 13.25 -20.57
CA THR A 166 -1.62 14.70 -20.57
C THR A 166 -2.56 15.46 -21.50
N ALA A 167 -2.75 14.99 -22.74
CA ALA A 167 -3.68 15.61 -23.68
C ALA A 167 -5.11 15.60 -23.14
N LEU A 168 -5.56 14.45 -22.62
CA LEU A 168 -6.88 14.31 -21.99
C LEU A 168 -7.05 15.27 -20.81
N ALA A 169 -6.06 15.38 -19.92
CA ALA A 169 -6.13 16.25 -18.75
C ALA A 169 -6.21 17.75 -19.11
N ALA A 170 -5.70 18.16 -20.27
CA ALA A 170 -5.69 19.57 -20.69
C ALA A 170 -7.08 20.08 -21.09
N GLU A 171 -7.96 19.19 -21.55
CA GLU A 171 -9.29 19.54 -22.10
C GLU A 171 -10.42 19.34 -21.08
N LEU A 172 -10.16 18.62 -19.98
CA LEU A 172 -11.20 18.25 -19.03
C LEU A 172 -11.51 19.37 -18.01
N PRO A 173 -12.80 19.57 -17.66
CA PRO A 173 -13.18 20.39 -16.52
C PRO A 173 -12.78 19.69 -15.19
N ASP A 174 -12.84 20.43 -14.07
CA ASP A 174 -12.63 19.79 -12.76
C ASP A 174 -13.73 18.75 -12.49
N GLY A 175 -13.31 17.51 -12.25
CA GLY A 175 -14.20 16.35 -12.15
C GLY A 175 -13.42 15.08 -11.84
N HIS A 176 -14.14 13.96 -11.73
CA HIS A 176 -13.54 12.67 -11.35
C HIS A 176 -12.45 12.22 -12.33
N LEU A 177 -12.69 12.34 -13.64
CA LEU A 177 -11.71 11.95 -14.65
C LEU A 177 -10.44 12.81 -14.61
N LEU A 178 -10.56 14.14 -14.49
CA LEU A 178 -9.39 15.01 -14.36
C LEU A 178 -8.55 14.65 -13.13
N ARG A 179 -9.20 14.42 -11.98
CA ARG A 179 -8.52 14.00 -10.75
C ARG A 179 -7.80 12.66 -10.93
N ALA A 180 -8.40 11.72 -11.66
CA ALA A 180 -7.75 10.46 -12.01
C ALA A 180 -6.51 10.69 -12.90
N CYS A 181 -6.59 11.58 -13.89
CA CYS A 181 -5.47 11.94 -14.76
C CYS A 181 -4.31 12.56 -13.98
N GLU A 182 -4.59 13.56 -13.13
CA GLU A 182 -3.59 14.21 -12.27
C GLU A 182 -2.84 13.18 -11.41
N LEU A 183 -3.60 12.28 -10.77
CA LEU A 183 -3.02 11.25 -9.91
C LEU A 183 -2.20 10.22 -10.70
N ALA A 184 -2.67 9.81 -11.88
CA ALA A 184 -1.94 8.91 -12.77
C ALA A 184 -0.64 9.53 -13.25
N LEU A 185 -0.66 10.80 -13.65
CA LEU A 185 0.50 11.57 -14.08
C LEU A 185 1.54 11.70 -12.96
N CYS A 186 1.11 12.02 -11.73
CA CYS A 186 2.01 12.01 -10.57
C CYS A 186 2.66 10.63 -10.36
N ARG A 187 1.88 9.54 -10.42
CA ARG A 187 2.40 8.16 -10.27
C ARG A 187 3.36 7.75 -11.38
N LEU A 188 3.18 8.27 -12.58
CA LEU A 188 4.07 8.05 -13.72
C LEU A 188 5.30 8.96 -13.69
N ASN A 189 5.49 9.76 -12.62
CA ASN A 189 6.58 10.71 -12.49
C ASN A 189 6.55 11.84 -13.55
N HIS A 190 5.36 12.16 -14.06
CA HIS A 190 5.09 13.27 -14.99
C HIS A 190 4.03 14.21 -14.41
N PRO A 191 4.23 14.81 -13.22
CA PRO A 191 3.23 15.68 -12.61
C PRO A 191 2.89 16.87 -13.52
N PRO A 192 1.64 17.40 -13.46
CA PRO A 192 1.29 18.64 -14.17
C PRO A 192 2.25 19.79 -13.83
N ALA A 193 2.58 20.63 -14.82
CA ALA A 193 3.51 21.75 -14.62
C ALA A 193 2.99 22.76 -13.56
N ASP A 194 1.68 22.94 -13.48
CA ASP A 194 0.98 23.79 -12.52
C ASP A 194 0.56 23.03 -11.24
N LEU A 195 1.17 21.87 -10.95
CA LEU A 195 0.87 21.07 -9.75
C LEU A 195 0.88 21.90 -8.44
N PRO A 196 1.83 22.81 -8.17
CA PRO A 196 1.79 23.64 -6.96
C PRO A 196 0.52 24.49 -6.88
N ALA A 197 0.12 25.13 -7.98
CA ALA A 197 -1.09 25.94 -8.04
C ALA A 197 -2.36 25.09 -7.88
N ARG A 198 -2.38 23.86 -8.42
CA ARG A 198 -3.48 22.90 -8.21
C ARG A 198 -3.60 22.47 -6.77
N ILE A 199 -2.49 22.11 -6.12
CA ILE A 199 -2.47 21.74 -4.70
C ILE A 199 -2.98 22.90 -3.85
N HIS A 200 -2.51 24.14 -4.12
CA HIS A 200 -2.97 25.32 -3.40
C HIS A 200 -4.48 25.53 -3.53
N ARG A 201 -5.01 25.54 -4.77
CA ARG A 201 -6.46 25.71 -5.03
C ARG A 201 -7.30 24.62 -4.36
N ARG A 202 -6.83 23.38 -4.37
CA ARG A 202 -7.54 22.24 -3.75
C ARG A 202 -7.42 22.24 -2.23
N GLY A 203 -6.33 22.78 -1.70
CA GLY A 203 -6.10 22.94 -0.26
C GLY A 203 -7.09 23.91 0.40
N THR A 204 -7.68 24.82 -0.37
CA THR A 204 -8.73 25.75 0.09
C THR A 204 -10.15 25.27 -0.26
N GLY A 205 -10.28 24.07 -0.83
CA GLY A 205 -11.57 23.50 -1.24
C GLY A 205 -12.25 22.70 -0.11
N ASP A 206 -13.18 21.83 -0.51
CA ASP A 206 -13.82 20.88 0.40
C ASP A 206 -12.88 19.75 0.85
N THR A 207 -13.36 18.90 1.77
CA THR A 207 -12.61 17.77 2.33
C THR A 207 -12.10 16.81 1.24
N ASP A 208 -12.86 16.61 0.16
CA ASP A 208 -12.48 15.69 -0.93
C ASP A 208 -11.40 16.29 -1.83
N ALA A 209 -11.48 17.60 -2.11
CA ALA A 209 -10.46 18.34 -2.81
C ALA A 209 -9.15 18.35 -2.01
N LEU A 210 -9.23 18.61 -0.70
CA LEU A 210 -8.07 18.58 0.19
C LEU A 210 -7.45 17.17 0.28
N LEU A 211 -8.28 16.12 0.41
CA LEU A 211 -7.80 14.74 0.37
C LEU A 211 -7.10 14.41 -0.96
N HIS A 212 -7.64 14.90 -2.07
CA HIS A 212 -7.02 14.74 -3.39
C HIS A 212 -5.68 15.49 -3.47
N ALA A 213 -5.59 16.71 -2.94
CA ALA A 213 -4.32 17.45 -2.87
C ALA A 213 -3.23 16.67 -2.12
N LEU A 214 -3.57 16.09 -0.96
CA LEU A 214 -2.65 15.23 -0.21
C LEU A 214 -2.26 13.96 -0.99
N ARG A 215 -3.18 13.37 -1.77
CA ARG A 215 -2.88 12.22 -2.64
C ARG A 215 -1.91 12.59 -3.76
N LEU A 216 -1.99 13.80 -4.32
CA LEU A 216 -1.05 14.28 -5.32
C LEU A 216 0.36 14.47 -4.74
N VAL A 217 0.47 15.05 -3.54
CA VAL A 217 1.74 15.14 -2.80
C VAL A 217 2.33 13.75 -2.57
N ALA A 218 1.53 12.83 -2.00
CA ALA A 218 1.96 11.47 -1.71
C ALA A 218 2.41 10.71 -2.96
N ALA A 219 1.68 10.86 -4.08
CA ALA A 219 1.98 10.17 -5.33
C ALA A 219 3.19 10.76 -6.08
N SER A 220 3.42 12.07 -5.96
CA SER A 220 4.55 12.73 -6.59
C SER A 220 5.84 12.64 -5.77
N GLY A 221 5.75 12.35 -4.47
CA GLY A 221 6.89 12.38 -3.54
C GLY A 221 7.40 13.78 -3.21
N ARG A 222 6.65 14.83 -3.57
CA ARG A 222 7.04 16.24 -3.43
C ARG A 222 6.42 16.87 -2.18
N LEU A 223 7.03 16.61 -1.02
CA LEU A 223 6.53 17.12 0.26
C LEU A 223 6.61 18.64 0.39
N GLU A 224 7.53 19.28 -0.35
CA GLU A 224 7.77 20.72 -0.34
C GLU A 224 6.58 21.55 -0.85
N LEU A 225 5.59 20.90 -1.48
CA LEU A 225 4.42 21.57 -2.05
C LEU A 225 3.40 22.04 -1.00
N ILE A 226 3.46 21.51 0.22
CA ILE A 226 2.66 21.96 1.36
C ILE A 226 3.57 22.07 2.57
N GLN A 227 3.51 23.19 3.28
CA GLN A 227 4.24 23.36 4.53
C GLN A 227 3.79 22.33 5.57
N THR A 228 4.70 21.90 6.45
CA THR A 228 4.41 20.90 7.50
C THR A 228 3.19 21.25 8.35
N SER A 229 3.02 22.53 8.68
CA SER A 229 1.86 23.07 9.41
C SER A 229 0.52 22.74 8.73
N GLY A 230 0.49 22.74 7.39
CA GLY A 230 -0.69 22.38 6.61
C GLY A 230 -1.07 20.91 6.76
N TYR A 231 -0.07 20.00 6.75
CA TYR A 231 -0.32 18.58 7.05
C TYR A 231 -0.82 18.39 8.48
N LEU A 232 -0.21 19.07 9.45
CA LEU A 232 -0.62 18.99 10.86
C LEU A 232 -2.01 19.59 11.13
N GLN A 233 -2.44 20.58 10.38
CA GLN A 233 -3.83 21.06 10.45
C GLN A 233 -4.80 19.97 9.99
N CYS A 234 -4.45 19.27 8.92
CA CYS A 234 -5.26 18.18 8.36
C CYS A 234 -5.41 16.98 9.32
N THR A 235 -4.44 16.74 10.22
CA THR A 235 -4.55 15.65 11.20
C THR A 235 -5.67 15.84 12.23
N ARG A 236 -6.15 17.08 12.40
CA ARG A 236 -7.21 17.44 13.35
C ARG A 236 -8.62 17.39 12.74
N MET A 237 -8.73 17.12 11.43
CA MET A 237 -10.02 17.08 10.75
C MET A 237 -10.77 15.77 11.01
N GLN A 238 -12.11 15.83 11.07
CA GLN A 238 -12.99 14.67 11.27
C GLN A 238 -13.19 13.84 10.00
N HIS A 239 -12.11 13.54 9.27
CA HIS A 239 -12.16 12.70 8.08
C HIS A 239 -11.07 11.62 8.14
N PRO A 240 -11.42 10.34 8.44
CA PRO A 240 -10.43 9.31 8.79
C PRO A 240 -9.35 9.04 7.74
N ALA A 241 -9.68 9.13 6.45
CA ALA A 241 -8.69 8.90 5.39
C ALA A 241 -7.75 10.10 5.20
N LEU A 242 -8.25 11.30 5.47
CA LEU A 242 -7.49 12.53 5.38
C LEU A 242 -6.54 12.62 6.57
N GLN A 243 -7.05 12.41 7.79
CA GLN A 243 -6.23 12.38 9.01
C GLN A 243 -5.07 11.37 8.90
N ARG A 244 -5.35 10.14 8.43
CA ARG A 244 -4.32 9.10 8.26
C ARG A 244 -3.23 9.53 7.28
N LEU A 245 -3.61 10.02 6.10
CA LEU A 245 -2.66 10.46 5.09
C LEU A 245 -1.87 11.69 5.55
N ALA A 246 -2.55 12.63 6.22
CA ALA A 246 -1.94 13.84 6.77
C ALA A 246 -0.87 13.51 7.82
N TRP A 247 -1.13 12.57 8.75
CA TRP A 247 -0.13 12.13 9.71
C TRP A 247 1.09 11.50 9.04
N CYS A 248 0.88 10.66 8.01
CA CYS A 248 1.98 10.11 7.24
C CYS A 248 2.83 11.21 6.60
N LEU A 249 2.19 12.15 5.88
CA LEU A 249 2.90 13.24 5.20
C LEU A 249 3.59 14.20 6.18
N ALA A 250 2.94 14.54 7.30
CA ALA A 250 3.53 15.35 8.35
C ALA A 250 4.79 14.69 8.93
N THR A 251 4.72 13.38 9.22
CA THR A 251 5.86 12.63 9.76
C THR A 251 7.02 12.54 8.79
N LEU A 252 6.74 12.43 7.49
CA LEU A 252 7.79 12.41 6.46
C LEU A 252 8.38 13.79 6.20
N SER A 253 7.58 14.85 6.40
CA SER A 253 8.01 16.24 6.20
C SER A 253 8.83 16.77 7.37
N ASP A 254 8.37 16.52 8.61
CA ASP A 254 9.08 16.87 9.84
C ASP A 254 8.88 15.74 10.86
N PRO A 255 9.78 14.73 10.86
CA PRO A 255 9.66 13.59 11.76
C PRO A 255 9.79 14.00 13.23
N VAL A 256 10.58 15.03 13.54
CA VAL A 256 10.81 15.48 14.94
C VAL A 256 9.53 16.07 15.51
N GLN A 257 8.91 17.01 14.77
CA GLN A 257 7.66 17.62 15.21
C GLN A 257 6.52 16.61 15.32
N ALA A 258 6.36 15.74 14.32
CA ALA A 258 5.33 14.70 14.33
C ALA A 258 5.52 13.70 15.48
N HIS A 259 6.77 13.35 15.80
CA HIS A 259 7.10 12.47 16.93
C HIS A 259 6.65 13.07 18.26
N ARG A 260 7.03 14.33 18.53
CA ARG A 260 6.65 15.05 19.77
C ARG A 260 5.13 15.15 19.90
N LEU A 261 4.46 15.58 18.84
CA LEU A 261 3.00 15.69 18.83
C LEU A 261 2.31 14.34 19.06
N ALA A 262 2.82 13.23 18.53
CA ALA A 262 2.23 11.92 18.76
C ALA A 262 2.36 11.44 20.22
N LEU A 263 3.43 11.83 20.91
CA LEU A 263 3.61 11.54 22.34
C LEU A 263 2.71 12.42 23.23
N GLU A 264 2.56 13.70 22.87
CA GLU A 264 1.81 14.69 23.65
C GLU A 264 0.30 14.63 23.41
N ASP A 265 -0.14 14.24 22.21
CA ASP A 265 -1.55 14.20 21.84
C ASP A 265 -2.28 12.99 22.45
N ALA A 266 -2.91 13.25 23.59
CA ALA A 266 -3.74 12.27 24.29
C ALA A 266 -5.00 11.85 23.49
N SER A 267 -5.44 12.65 22.51
CA SER A 267 -6.60 12.34 21.68
C SER A 267 -6.28 11.43 20.48
N LEU A 268 -4.99 11.26 20.18
CA LEU A 268 -4.53 10.39 19.10
C LEU A 268 -4.78 8.92 19.45
N ASP A 269 -5.50 8.22 18.57
CA ASP A 269 -5.69 6.77 18.66
C ASP A 269 -4.32 6.05 18.82
N ASP A 270 -4.23 5.13 19.77
CA ASP A 270 -3.00 4.39 20.08
C ASP A 270 -2.42 3.73 18.84
N GLY A 271 -3.28 3.14 17.99
CA GLY A 271 -2.85 2.53 16.75
C GLY A 271 -2.17 3.54 15.83
N MET A 272 -2.74 4.74 15.67
CA MET A 272 -2.11 5.79 14.86
C MET A 272 -0.83 6.32 15.52
N ARG A 273 -0.82 6.50 16.86
CA ARG A 273 0.37 6.90 17.63
C ARG A 273 1.55 5.99 17.33
N TRP A 274 1.39 4.67 17.48
CA TRP A 274 2.47 3.72 17.22
C TRP A 274 2.97 3.76 15.77
N ARG A 275 2.07 4.00 14.81
CA ARG A 275 2.46 4.13 13.40
C ARG A 275 3.25 5.41 13.14
N VAL A 276 2.86 6.55 13.72
CA VAL A 276 3.62 7.81 13.61
C VAL A 276 4.99 7.67 14.25
N LEU A 277 5.07 7.12 15.47
CA LEU A 277 6.34 6.93 16.17
C LEU A 277 7.28 5.99 15.40
N ALA A 278 6.77 4.90 14.85
CA ALA A 278 7.55 3.97 14.04
C ALA A 278 7.96 4.56 12.68
N LEU A 279 7.13 5.37 12.06
CA LEU A 279 7.47 6.07 10.82
C LEU A 279 8.55 7.14 11.07
N ALA A 280 8.44 7.89 12.16
CA ALA A 280 9.46 8.82 12.62
C ALA A 280 10.77 8.09 12.97
N GLY A 281 10.69 6.91 13.58
CA GLY A 281 11.84 6.04 13.78
C GLY A 281 12.77 6.44 14.94
N PHE A 282 12.39 7.37 15.81
CA PHE A 282 13.26 7.76 16.93
C PHE A 282 13.31 6.68 18.04
N PRO A 283 14.48 6.43 18.65
CA PRO A 283 14.66 5.46 19.73
C PRO A 283 13.73 5.64 20.92
N GLU A 284 13.40 6.89 21.28
CA GLU A 284 12.43 7.23 22.33
C GLU A 284 11.08 6.53 22.10
N GLY A 285 10.56 6.60 20.87
CA GLY A 285 9.32 5.94 20.48
C GLY A 285 9.38 4.42 20.59
N LEU A 286 10.55 3.82 20.33
CA LEU A 286 10.77 2.38 20.51
C LEU A 286 10.74 1.99 22.00
N VAL A 287 11.30 2.80 22.88
CA VAL A 287 11.27 2.57 24.33
C VAL A 287 9.84 2.66 24.87
N HIS A 288 9.08 3.70 24.48
CA HIS A 288 7.66 3.83 24.84
C HIS A 288 6.81 2.68 24.31
N LEU A 289 7.05 2.25 23.07
CA LEU A 289 6.40 1.09 22.48
C LEU A 289 6.71 -0.19 23.28
N GLY A 290 7.97 -0.39 23.65
CA GLY A 290 8.39 -1.53 24.46
C GLY A 290 7.68 -1.58 25.82
N ARG A 291 7.64 -0.44 26.52
CA ARG A 291 6.86 -0.28 27.76
C ARG A 291 5.39 -0.64 27.56
N SER A 292 4.76 -0.07 26.53
CA SER A 292 3.34 -0.29 26.24
C SER A 292 3.03 -1.77 25.98
N VAL A 293 3.89 -2.48 25.23
CA VAL A 293 3.72 -3.91 24.94
C VAL A 293 3.84 -4.78 26.19
N LEU A 294 4.72 -4.41 27.13
CA LEU A 294 4.96 -5.18 28.36
C LEU A 294 3.91 -4.91 29.45
N GLN A 295 3.31 -3.72 29.49
CA GLN A 295 2.25 -3.37 30.43
C GLN A 295 0.91 -4.04 30.10
N GLN A 296 0.74 -4.56 28.88
CA GLN A 296 -0.50 -5.19 28.47
C GLN A 296 -0.60 -6.65 28.95
N THR A 297 -1.74 -6.98 29.55
CA THR A 297 -2.13 -8.35 29.91
C THR A 297 -2.64 -9.11 28.69
N SER A 298 -3.34 -8.44 27.77
CA SER A 298 -3.64 -8.94 26.44
C SER A 298 -2.39 -8.82 25.55
N GLY A 299 -2.03 -9.85 24.79
CA GLY A 299 -0.87 -9.77 23.88
C GLY A 299 -0.90 -8.56 22.92
N ALA A 300 0.27 -8.22 22.36
CA ALA A 300 0.47 -6.99 21.57
C ALA A 300 -0.53 -6.82 20.43
N THR A 301 -1.01 -5.58 20.24
CA THR A 301 -1.94 -5.21 19.16
C THR A 301 -1.27 -5.28 17.78
N PRO A 302 -2.05 -5.40 16.68
CA PRO A 302 -1.49 -5.37 15.33
C PRO A 302 -0.64 -4.14 15.03
N ALA A 303 -1.05 -2.96 15.50
CA ALA A 303 -0.31 -1.71 15.30
C ALA A 303 1.04 -1.69 16.05
N GLN A 304 1.09 -2.24 17.26
CA GLN A 304 2.34 -2.39 18.01
C GLN A 304 3.27 -3.41 17.36
N LEU A 305 2.73 -4.53 16.89
CA LEU A 305 3.52 -5.53 16.16
C LEU A 305 4.11 -4.94 14.87
N ASP A 306 3.34 -4.16 14.12
CA ASP A 306 3.82 -3.45 12.95
C ASP A 306 4.91 -2.44 13.31
N ALA A 307 4.70 -1.64 14.35
CA ALA A 307 5.67 -0.67 14.83
C ALA A 307 6.97 -1.36 15.25
N LEU A 308 6.90 -2.46 16.00
CA LEU A 308 8.07 -3.26 16.39
C LEU A 308 8.78 -3.82 15.15
N TRP A 309 8.06 -4.39 14.17
CA TRP A 309 8.65 -4.82 12.90
C TRP A 309 9.35 -3.66 12.18
N THR A 310 8.73 -2.50 12.13
CA THR A 310 9.28 -1.30 11.47
C THR A 310 10.54 -0.79 12.16
N PHE A 311 10.60 -0.82 13.50
CA PHE A 311 11.77 -0.42 14.27
C PHE A 311 12.90 -1.46 14.25
N LEU A 312 12.57 -2.72 14.53
CA LEU A 312 13.53 -3.78 14.86
C LEU A 312 13.88 -4.66 13.66
N GLY A 313 13.05 -4.69 12.62
CA GLY A 313 13.22 -5.58 11.47
C GLY A 313 12.65 -6.97 11.69
N GLU A 314 12.33 -7.32 12.93
CA GLU A 314 11.64 -8.54 13.35
C GLU A 314 10.91 -8.32 14.67
N VAL A 315 9.98 -9.21 15.02
CA VAL A 315 9.32 -9.20 16.32
C VAL A 315 9.64 -10.51 17.01
N PRO A 316 10.22 -10.49 18.24
CA PRO A 316 10.53 -11.69 19.00
C PRO A 316 9.33 -12.64 19.09
N ALA A 317 9.59 -13.94 18.99
CA ALA A 317 8.53 -14.95 18.97
C ALA A 317 7.72 -14.93 20.28
N GLU A 318 8.41 -14.68 21.39
CA GLU A 318 7.88 -14.57 22.75
C GLU A 318 6.86 -13.43 22.86
N ILE A 319 7.02 -12.35 22.09
CA ILE A 319 6.05 -11.24 22.06
C ILE A 319 4.79 -11.61 21.29
N ARG A 320 4.87 -12.57 20.37
CA ARG A 320 3.72 -13.09 19.63
C ARG A 320 3.01 -14.20 20.39
N ASP A 321 3.73 -14.93 21.23
CA ASP A 321 3.20 -16.01 22.05
C ASP A 321 2.49 -15.46 23.29
N LYS A 322 1.16 -15.62 23.33
CA LYS A 322 0.35 -15.20 24.47
C LYS A 322 0.58 -16.05 25.73
N ALA A 323 1.15 -17.25 25.58
CA ALA A 323 1.46 -18.14 26.69
C ALA A 323 2.84 -17.85 27.32
N ALA A 324 3.67 -17.02 26.68
CA ALA A 324 5.00 -16.71 27.19
C ALA A 324 4.91 -15.91 28.52
N PRO A 325 5.64 -16.32 29.57
CA PRO A 325 5.73 -15.59 30.83
C PRO A 325 6.19 -14.13 30.64
N PRO A 326 5.70 -13.17 31.45
CA PRO A 326 6.06 -11.75 31.33
C PRO A 326 7.56 -11.48 31.36
N GLU A 327 8.31 -12.18 32.22
CA GLU A 327 9.77 -12.04 32.33
C GLU A 327 10.51 -12.45 31.05
N ILE A 328 10.07 -13.55 30.43
CA ILE A 328 10.63 -14.05 29.17
C ILE A 328 10.33 -13.06 28.03
N ARG A 329 9.10 -12.53 28.00
CA ARG A 329 8.69 -11.49 27.04
C ARG A 329 9.54 -10.24 27.18
N GLU A 330 9.75 -9.77 28.41
CA GLU A 330 10.59 -8.59 28.68
C GLU A 330 12.04 -8.83 28.25
N GLN A 331 12.63 -9.95 28.63
CA GLN A 331 14.02 -10.26 28.30
C GLN A 331 14.23 -10.33 26.77
N ALA A 332 13.33 -11.00 26.05
CA ALA A 332 13.39 -11.12 24.60
C ALA A 332 13.26 -9.75 23.90
N LEU A 333 12.29 -8.92 24.33
CA LEU A 333 12.10 -7.59 23.77
C LEU A 333 13.25 -6.65 24.08
N ARG A 334 13.76 -6.67 25.32
CA ARG A 334 14.89 -5.84 25.73
C ARG A 334 16.14 -6.20 24.94
N LEU A 335 16.41 -7.49 24.73
CA LEU A 335 17.53 -7.95 23.92
C LEU A 335 17.43 -7.42 22.48
N ALA A 336 16.25 -7.56 21.86
CA ALA A 336 16.02 -7.09 20.49
C ALA A 336 16.17 -5.56 20.37
N VAL A 337 15.63 -4.79 21.31
CA VAL A 337 15.78 -3.33 21.37
C VAL A 337 17.25 -2.93 21.50
N LEU A 338 17.97 -3.48 22.48
CA LEU A 338 19.38 -3.15 22.68
C LEU A 338 20.25 -3.55 21.49
N GLN A 339 19.91 -4.63 20.79
CA GLN A 339 20.61 -5.03 19.56
C GLN A 339 20.37 -4.03 18.43
N ALA A 340 19.12 -3.60 18.20
CA ALA A 340 18.79 -2.60 17.19
C ALA A 340 19.48 -1.25 17.48
N LEU A 341 19.47 -0.79 18.73
CA LEU A 341 20.17 0.43 19.14
C LEU A 341 21.67 0.33 18.91
N ARG A 342 22.28 -0.82 19.24
CA ARG A 342 23.70 -1.07 18.98
C ARG A 342 24.01 -1.05 17.48
N ASN A 343 23.22 -1.74 16.66
CA ASN A 343 23.39 -1.79 15.21
C ASN A 343 23.27 -0.41 14.56
N ALA A 344 22.42 0.46 15.11
CA ALA A 344 22.27 1.83 14.64
C ALA A 344 23.29 2.82 15.23
N HIS A 345 24.16 2.36 16.13
CA HIS A 345 25.09 3.18 16.90
C HIS A 345 24.38 4.27 17.73
N VAL A 346 23.23 3.95 18.31
CA VAL A 346 22.55 4.80 19.30
C VAL A 346 23.14 4.52 20.68
N GLY A 347 23.62 5.58 21.35
CA GLY A 347 24.17 5.47 22.70
C GLY A 347 23.11 5.06 23.72
N VAL A 348 23.44 4.09 24.57
CA VAL A 348 22.61 3.62 25.69
C VAL A 348 23.34 3.80 27.01
N THR A 349 22.60 3.86 28.11
CA THR A 349 23.20 3.93 29.45
C THR A 349 23.85 2.59 29.83
N ASN A 350 24.81 2.62 30.76
CA ASN A 350 25.46 1.39 31.27
C ASN A 350 24.46 0.43 31.95
N GLN A 351 23.32 0.94 32.41
CA GLN A 351 22.29 0.19 33.13
C GLN A 351 21.11 -0.23 32.25
N ALA A 352 21.11 0.07 30.94
CA ALA A 352 19.97 -0.16 30.05
C ALA A 352 19.46 -1.61 30.00
N LYS A 353 20.27 -2.61 30.40
CA LYS A 353 19.85 -4.02 30.52
C LYS A 353 18.88 -4.30 31.65
N GLN A 354 18.86 -3.46 32.69
CA GLN A 354 18.05 -3.64 33.91
C GLN A 354 17.25 -2.38 34.28
N ALA A 355 17.47 -1.29 33.56
CA ALA A 355 16.78 -0.01 33.76
C ALA A 355 15.27 -0.10 33.51
N GLU A 356 14.51 0.84 34.06
CA GLU A 356 13.11 1.04 33.71
C GLU A 356 12.95 1.29 32.19
N TRP A 357 11.80 0.92 31.62
CA TRP A 357 11.44 1.21 30.24
C TRP A 357 11.05 2.69 30.04
N THR A 358 12.00 3.58 30.33
CA THR A 358 11.90 5.02 30.08
C THR A 358 13.07 5.48 29.20
N PRO A 359 12.84 6.46 28.31
CA PRO A 359 13.89 6.98 27.44
C PRO A 359 15.13 7.44 28.23
N GLU A 360 14.93 8.15 29.35
CA GLU A 360 15.99 8.70 30.19
C GLU A 360 16.84 7.63 30.86
N ALA A 361 16.24 6.49 31.21
CA ALA A 361 16.95 5.41 31.88
C ALA A 361 17.70 4.50 30.89
N MET A 362 17.23 4.38 29.64
CA MET A 362 17.80 3.48 28.64
C MET A 362 18.75 4.16 27.65
N LEU A 363 18.48 5.40 27.25
CA LEU A 363 19.22 6.10 26.19
C LEU A 363 20.23 7.09 26.80
N ALA A 364 21.40 7.21 26.16
CA ALA A 364 22.41 8.18 26.60
C ALA A 364 22.03 9.64 26.25
N ALA A 365 21.19 9.82 25.23
CA ALA A 365 20.61 11.10 24.84
C ALA A 365 19.17 10.87 24.37
N THR A 366 18.23 11.70 24.83
CA THR A 366 16.80 11.56 24.54
C THR A 366 16.30 12.53 23.47
N ASP A 367 17.03 13.59 23.13
CA ASP A 367 16.57 14.57 22.14
C ASP A 367 16.42 13.94 20.74
N PRO A 368 15.19 13.84 20.18
CA PRO A 368 14.97 13.33 18.84
C PRO A 368 15.74 14.10 17.77
N GLY A 369 15.96 15.41 17.96
CA GLY A 369 16.68 16.26 16.99
C GLY A 369 18.13 15.86 16.78
N GLN A 370 18.73 15.14 17.74
CA GLN A 370 20.13 14.71 17.71
C GLN A 370 20.30 13.20 17.54
N SER A 371 19.18 12.46 17.53
CA SER A 371 19.19 11.00 17.55
C SER A 371 19.15 10.39 16.15
N ARG A 372 19.81 9.23 16.01
CA ARG A 372 19.73 8.44 14.76
C ARG A 372 18.39 7.74 14.71
N ARG A 373 17.67 7.95 13.60
CA ARG A 373 16.41 7.26 13.31
C ARG A 373 16.67 5.80 12.94
N LEU A 374 15.75 4.93 13.35
CA LEU A 374 15.77 3.48 13.18
C LEU A 374 14.78 3.06 12.11
N ARG A 375 15.18 2.08 11.30
CA ARG A 375 14.30 1.32 10.40
C ARG A 375 14.85 -0.09 10.26
N PHE A 376 13.99 -1.08 10.44
CA PHE A 376 14.29 -2.50 10.30
C PHE A 376 15.58 -2.95 11.02
N GLY A 377 15.76 -2.51 12.27
CA GLY A 377 16.87 -2.90 13.14
C GLY A 377 18.19 -2.18 12.84
N SER A 378 18.17 -1.20 11.94
CA SER A 378 19.34 -0.45 11.48
C SER A 378 19.08 1.06 11.50
N ALA A 379 20.13 1.86 11.41
CA ALA A 379 19.98 3.31 11.20
C ALA A 379 19.40 3.59 9.81
N ILE A 380 18.45 4.54 9.72
CA ILE A 380 18.02 5.08 8.43
C ILE A 380 19.21 5.79 7.80
N ARG A 381 19.66 5.29 6.63
CA ARG A 381 20.72 5.94 5.84
C ARG A 381 20.24 7.29 5.33
N ARG A 382 21.15 8.25 5.14
CA ARG A 382 20.77 9.56 4.62
C ARG A 382 20.16 9.40 3.23
N ARG A 383 19.38 10.39 2.79
CA ARG A 383 18.74 10.41 1.48
C ARG A 383 19.74 10.21 0.34
N GLU A 384 20.95 10.74 0.51
CA GLU A 384 22.09 10.65 -0.41
C GLU A 384 22.71 9.24 -0.46
N ASP A 385 22.49 8.42 0.56
CA ASP A 385 23.06 7.07 0.72
C ASP A 385 22.06 5.95 0.28
N GLY A 386 21.05 6.30 -0.53
CA GLY A 386 20.09 5.36 -1.12
C GLY A 386 18.82 5.06 -0.31
N GLY A 387 18.64 5.68 0.86
CA GLY A 387 17.46 5.45 1.70
C GLY A 387 17.35 4.02 2.23
N ALA A 388 16.34 3.74 3.07
CA ALA A 388 16.12 2.37 3.54
C ALA A 388 15.36 1.58 2.46
N ALA A 389 16.06 0.74 1.70
CA ALA A 389 15.40 -0.20 0.78
C ALA A 389 14.29 -0.96 1.52
N LEU A 390 13.11 -1.05 0.91
CA LEU A 390 11.98 -1.76 1.48
C LEU A 390 12.29 -3.25 1.54
N ALA A 391 12.74 -3.71 2.71
CA ALA A 391 13.08 -5.11 2.93
C ALA A 391 11.86 -6.02 2.75
N PRO A 392 12.04 -7.33 2.51
CA PRO A 392 10.97 -8.33 2.54
C PRO A 392 10.11 -8.28 3.82
N ALA A 393 10.66 -7.76 4.92
CA ALA A 393 9.96 -7.48 6.17
C ALA A 393 8.72 -6.56 6.00
N ALA A 394 8.69 -5.68 4.98
CA ALA A 394 7.53 -4.84 4.69
C ALA A 394 6.26 -5.66 4.35
N LEU A 395 6.40 -6.92 3.94
CA LEU A 395 5.28 -7.83 3.71
C LEU A 395 4.55 -8.23 5.01
N GLN A 396 5.25 -8.17 6.14
CA GLN A 396 4.73 -8.52 7.48
C GLN A 396 3.90 -7.40 8.10
N LEU A 397 4.12 -6.16 7.65
CA LEU A 397 3.40 -4.98 8.11
C LEU A 397 1.95 -5.01 7.63
N ALA A 398 1.08 -4.23 8.24
CA ALA A 398 -0.26 -4.02 7.75
C ALA A 398 -0.31 -2.90 6.69
N THR A 399 -1.48 -2.76 6.07
CA THR A 399 -1.67 -1.94 4.87
C THR A 399 -1.31 -0.48 5.09
N LEU A 400 -1.69 0.13 6.20
CA LEU A 400 -1.44 1.54 6.43
C LEU A 400 0.04 1.85 6.61
N MET A 401 0.78 1.03 7.38
CA MET A 401 2.21 1.23 7.56
C MET A 401 2.97 1.02 6.25
N ARG A 402 2.61 0.00 5.46
CA ARG A 402 3.19 -0.18 4.11
C ARG A 402 3.01 1.04 3.23
N GLN A 403 1.81 1.64 3.24
CA GLN A 403 1.54 2.86 2.46
C GLN A 403 2.49 3.98 2.86
N ALA A 404 2.65 4.21 4.16
CA ALA A 404 3.55 5.24 4.66
C ALA A 404 4.99 5.02 4.19
N LEU A 405 5.46 3.77 4.22
CA LEU A 405 6.80 3.41 3.75
C LEU A 405 6.96 3.56 2.23
N TYR A 406 5.92 3.32 1.42
CA TYR A 406 5.98 3.59 -0.02
C TYR A 406 6.04 5.08 -0.34
N ILE A 407 5.33 5.90 0.44
CA ILE A 407 5.42 7.36 0.34
C ILE A 407 6.82 7.80 0.78
N GLU A 408 7.34 7.28 1.89
CA GLU A 408 8.72 7.55 2.36
C GLU A 408 9.75 7.29 1.25
N GLN A 409 9.66 6.13 0.59
CA GLN A 409 10.55 5.76 -0.51
C GLN A 409 10.44 6.73 -1.70
N SER A 410 9.21 7.13 -2.06
CA SER A 410 8.97 8.10 -3.14
C SER A 410 9.60 9.45 -2.81
N VAL A 411 9.42 9.93 -1.58
CA VAL A 411 10.02 11.17 -1.08
C VAL A 411 11.54 11.10 -1.08
N GLN A 412 12.12 10.01 -0.56
CA GLN A 412 13.57 9.83 -0.50
C GLN A 412 14.19 9.83 -1.90
N SER A 413 13.60 9.10 -2.85
CA SER A 413 14.11 9.05 -4.23
C SER A 413 13.85 10.34 -5.04
N GLY A 414 13.00 11.25 -4.56
CA GLY A 414 12.57 12.43 -5.32
C GLY A 414 11.80 12.10 -6.60
N ARG A 415 11.28 10.88 -6.71
CA ARG A 415 10.52 10.37 -7.85
C ARG A 415 9.36 9.51 -7.32
N SER A 416 8.32 9.34 -8.12
CA SER A 416 7.31 8.32 -7.81
C SER A 416 7.96 6.94 -7.76
N VAL A 417 8.02 6.32 -6.58
CA VAL A 417 8.51 4.94 -6.45
C VAL A 417 7.32 4.03 -6.63
N GLY A 418 7.24 3.51 -7.86
CA GLY A 418 6.31 2.46 -8.23
C GLY A 418 4.88 2.98 -8.33
N ALA A 419 4.54 3.39 -9.54
CA ALA A 419 3.19 3.37 -10.10
C ALA A 419 2.32 2.19 -9.57
N GLY A 420 2.91 1.03 -9.25
CA GLY A 420 2.23 -0.17 -8.75
C GLY A 420 1.85 -0.29 -7.27
N LEU A 421 2.11 0.70 -6.43
CA LEU A 421 2.01 0.50 -4.98
C LEU A 421 0.79 1.18 -4.38
N SER A 422 -0.39 0.87 -4.90
CA SER A 422 -1.63 1.28 -4.26
C SER A 422 -1.87 0.48 -2.97
N ALA A 423 -1.62 1.15 -1.85
CA ALA A 423 -2.52 1.26 -0.70
C ALA A 423 -3.80 0.38 -0.63
N TYR A 424 -4.69 0.48 -1.60
CA TYR A 424 -6.02 -0.13 -1.59
C TYR A 424 -6.12 -1.47 -2.34
N ALA A 425 -5.00 -2.00 -2.81
CA ALA A 425 -4.95 -3.23 -3.61
C ALA A 425 -3.76 -4.08 -3.16
N PRO A 426 -3.95 -4.90 -2.11
CA PRO A 426 -2.88 -5.76 -1.62
C PRO A 426 -2.53 -6.79 -2.68
N SER A 427 -1.30 -6.78 -3.17
CA SER A 427 -0.90 -7.74 -4.20
C SER A 427 0.59 -8.01 -4.32
N ARG A 428 0.83 -9.17 -4.92
CA ARG A 428 2.07 -9.82 -5.35
C ARG A 428 3.07 -8.93 -6.12
N HIS A 429 2.63 -7.85 -6.79
CA HIS A 429 3.56 -6.90 -7.41
C HIS A 429 4.43 -6.17 -6.38
N GLN A 430 4.00 -6.08 -5.12
CA GLN A 430 4.81 -5.53 -4.04
C GLN A 430 6.05 -6.39 -3.75
N VAL A 431 5.99 -7.71 -3.95
CA VAL A 431 7.15 -8.61 -3.81
C VAL A 431 8.16 -8.39 -4.96
N GLN A 432 7.66 -8.19 -6.18
CA GLN A 432 8.51 -7.83 -7.33
C GLN A 432 9.10 -6.42 -7.19
N VAL A 433 8.39 -5.49 -6.55
CA VAL A 433 8.88 -4.13 -6.26
C VAL A 433 9.85 -4.09 -5.06
N ILE A 434 9.69 -4.95 -4.06
CA ILE A 434 10.73 -5.24 -3.07
C ILE A 434 11.98 -5.81 -3.78
N GLY A 435 11.80 -6.67 -4.78
CA GLY A 435 12.86 -7.04 -5.72
C GLY A 435 13.45 -5.86 -6.50
N LEU A 436 12.61 -4.89 -6.94
CA LEU A 436 13.09 -3.63 -7.51
C LEU A 436 13.81 -2.75 -6.49
N SER A 437 13.59 -2.89 -5.18
CA SER A 437 14.38 -2.17 -4.18
C SER A 437 15.79 -2.74 -4.03
N ALA A 438 15.96 -4.05 -4.23
CA ALA A 438 17.28 -4.66 -4.42
C ALA A 438 17.92 -4.19 -5.73
N TRP A 439 17.15 -4.10 -6.82
CA TRP A 439 17.63 -3.55 -8.10
C TRP A 439 17.95 -2.05 -8.05
N LEU A 440 17.16 -1.22 -7.35
CA LEU A 440 17.44 0.20 -7.15
C LEU A 440 18.69 0.39 -6.28
N ALA A 441 18.89 -0.46 -5.27
CA ALA A 441 20.13 -0.49 -4.49
C ALA A 441 21.33 -0.91 -5.36
N GLU A 442 21.17 -1.86 -6.28
CA GLU A 442 22.20 -2.26 -7.26
C GLU A 442 22.50 -1.13 -8.28
N VAL A 443 21.47 -0.50 -8.83
CA VAL A 443 21.60 0.60 -9.80
C VAL A 443 22.27 1.82 -9.15
N GLN A 444 21.94 2.14 -7.90
CA GLN A 444 22.60 3.21 -7.13
C GLN A 444 24.03 2.84 -6.72
N SER A 445 24.34 1.55 -6.52
CA SER A 445 25.71 1.10 -6.30
C SER A 445 26.57 1.04 -7.57
N SER A 446 25.96 1.24 -8.74
CA SER A 446 26.60 1.16 -10.05
C SER A 446 26.83 2.51 -10.73
N GLU A 447 26.51 3.63 -10.07
CA GLU A 447 27.07 4.94 -10.48
C GLU A 447 28.57 4.96 -10.15
N PRO A 448 29.46 5.22 -11.11
CA PRO A 448 30.88 5.33 -10.82
C PRO A 448 31.10 6.56 -9.93
N ALA A 449 31.87 6.37 -8.86
CA ALA A 449 32.33 7.47 -8.02
C ALA A 449 32.93 8.57 -8.91
N ALA A 450 32.31 9.75 -8.88
CA ALA A 450 32.81 10.95 -9.52
C ALA A 450 33.96 11.56 -8.71
#